data_AF-A0A0G1JDG3-F1
#
_entry.id   AF-A0A0G1JDG3-F1
#
_cell.length_a   1.000
_cell.length_b   1.000
_cell.length_c   1.000
_cell.angle_alpha   90.00
_cell.angle_beta   90.00
_cell.angle_gamma   90.00
#
_symmetry.space_group_name_H-M   'P 1'
#
loop_
_entity.id
_entity.type
_entity.pdbx_description
1 polymer ?
#
loop_
_entity_poly.entity_id
_entity_poly.type
_entity_poly.pdbx_seq_one_letter_code
_entity_poly.pdbx_strand_id
1 'polypeptide(L)'
;MYRVYSNIFPMAFKIGGQNPKSNTTGSESDYKKVTAGEFFAVAIWALGFVYRLDRLRTVLYVFFTSTNGLFNIAYAYVIARAIDLVLSLNSGGIFIFKSVYHILGLLLVLFAVQTVFQSVSGYIGNALSVTLRPKIVRAFYTKLYTLGIQSLEQPEINNRITRANDNLMNIFSFVDDVVREFADIVGLAGSAAALIAFSPLLILAMVVINIPYILWDKRHRGFIYQYSYENTEGFRTAGWTNSQLNSSISLQEIASTSSFSFLDNKYINFYNRYNKKRLAITKRWRLGNGSFGFLTDFVLLYGYFKIFSGLATGAITVGIVTFYTRLMSMVQNGLSNVFRGMNDLTWRGANGKAKRRSQNCVG
;
A
#
# COMPACT_ATOMS: atom_id res chain seq x y z
N MET A 1 -26.48 22.54 3.23
CA MET A 1 -25.45 21.71 3.87
C MET A 1 -25.96 20.40 4.49
N TYR A 2 -27.19 20.31 5.03
CA TYR A 2 -27.71 19.07 5.65
C TYR A 2 -28.07 17.92 4.68
N ARG A 3 -28.50 18.22 3.44
CA ARG A 3 -28.90 17.20 2.44
C ARG A 3 -27.75 16.37 1.85
N VAL A 4 -26.49 16.74 2.08
CA VAL A 4 -25.32 16.03 1.52
C VAL A 4 -24.91 14.83 2.39
N TYR A 5 -25.30 14.80 3.67
CA TYR A 5 -24.79 13.83 4.64
C TYR A 5 -25.62 12.52 4.75
N SER A 6 -26.88 12.49 4.30
CA SER A 6 -27.74 11.29 4.41
C SER A 6 -27.36 10.15 3.46
N ASN A 7 -26.68 10.46 2.34
CA ASN A 7 -26.32 9.51 1.27
C ASN A 7 -24.89 8.95 1.36
N ILE A 8 -24.24 9.07 2.52
CA ILE A 8 -22.80 8.82 2.67
C ILE A 8 -22.46 7.36 3.03
N PHE A 9 -23.42 6.60 3.59
CA PHE A 9 -23.21 5.22 4.05
C PHE A 9 -23.94 4.07 3.32
N PRO A 10 -24.56 4.23 2.12
CA PRO A 10 -25.37 3.14 1.57
C PRO A 10 -24.53 1.89 1.22
N MET A 11 -23.25 2.03 0.87
CA MET A 11 -22.44 0.90 0.40
C MET A 11 -21.79 0.08 1.54
N ALA A 12 -21.52 0.69 2.71
CA ALA A 12 -21.08 -0.04 3.90
C ALA A 12 -22.20 -0.93 4.50
N PHE A 13 -23.46 -0.60 4.21
CA PHE A 13 -24.63 -1.33 4.70
C PHE A 13 -25.25 -2.31 3.68
N LYS A 14 -25.08 -2.13 2.36
CA LYS A 14 -25.76 -2.94 1.32
C LYS A 14 -25.08 -4.24 0.87
N ILE A 15 -23.98 -4.68 1.48
CA ILE A 15 -23.33 -5.95 1.06
C ILE A 15 -23.68 -7.07 2.05
N GLY A 16 -24.66 -7.88 1.66
CA GLY A 16 -24.93 -9.20 2.24
C GLY A 16 -26.36 -9.40 2.75
N GLY A 17 -27.34 -9.44 1.84
CA GLY A 17 -28.54 -10.22 2.09
C GLY A 17 -28.18 -11.71 1.91
N GLN A 18 -28.25 -12.50 2.98
CA GLN A 18 -28.32 -13.95 2.86
C GLN A 18 -29.50 -14.46 3.68
N ASN A 19 -30.38 -15.17 2.98
CA ASN A 19 -31.49 -15.95 3.48
C ASN A 19 -31.06 -16.90 4.61
N PRO A 20 -31.89 -17.13 5.64
CA PRO A 20 -31.57 -18.04 6.72
C PRO A 20 -31.93 -19.46 6.29
N LYS A 21 -30.94 -20.33 6.08
CA LYS A 21 -31.03 -21.81 6.21
C LYS A 21 -29.71 -22.45 5.81
N SER A 22 -28.90 -22.81 6.80
CA SER A 22 -28.24 -24.13 6.92
C SER A 22 -27.25 -24.09 8.08
N ASN A 23 -27.67 -24.63 9.22
CA ASN A 23 -26.76 -25.12 10.26
C ASN A 23 -26.06 -26.36 9.71
N THR A 24 -24.72 -26.35 9.70
CA THR A 24 -23.88 -27.55 9.82
C THR A 24 -22.42 -27.13 9.99
N THR A 25 -21.84 -27.57 11.12
CA THR A 25 -20.44 -27.97 11.35
C THR A 25 -19.33 -27.12 10.74
N GLY A 26 -18.47 -26.59 11.62
CA GLY A 26 -17.21 -25.94 11.26
C GLY A 26 -16.37 -26.79 10.32
N SER A 27 -16.44 -26.50 9.04
CA SER A 27 -15.51 -26.95 8.03
C SER A 27 -15.12 -25.73 7.20
N GLU A 28 -13.83 -25.44 7.21
CA GLU A 28 -13.02 -25.14 6.04
C GLU A 28 -13.71 -24.37 4.89
N SER A 29 -14.55 -23.36 5.13
CA SER A 29 -15.24 -22.62 4.04
C SER A 29 -15.46 -21.13 4.32
N ASP A 30 -15.07 -20.66 5.51
CA ASP A 30 -15.33 -19.28 5.96
C ASP A 30 -14.25 -18.26 5.54
N TYR A 31 -13.25 -18.71 4.78
CA TYR A 31 -12.06 -17.97 4.37
C TYR A 31 -12.19 -17.24 3.02
N LYS A 32 -13.36 -16.65 2.71
CA LYS A 32 -13.54 -15.93 1.43
C LYS A 32 -12.61 -14.72 1.34
N LYS A 33 -11.47 -14.93 0.67
CA LYS A 33 -10.51 -13.91 0.26
C LYS A 33 -11.28 -12.79 -0.46
N VAL A 34 -11.00 -11.53 -0.10
CA VAL A 34 -11.53 -10.39 -0.85
C VAL A 34 -11.07 -10.52 -2.29
N THR A 35 -12.04 -10.54 -3.20
CA THR A 35 -11.74 -10.64 -4.63
C THR A 35 -11.22 -9.27 -5.10
N ALA A 36 -10.32 -9.24 -6.10
CA ALA A 36 -9.75 -8.00 -6.61
C ALA A 36 -10.84 -6.95 -6.96
N GLY A 37 -11.97 -7.38 -7.55
CA GLY A 37 -13.09 -6.49 -7.86
C GLY A 37 -13.76 -5.85 -6.63
N GLU A 38 -13.87 -6.59 -5.53
CA GLU A 38 -14.42 -6.04 -4.27
C GLU A 38 -13.46 -5.01 -3.65
N PHE A 39 -12.15 -5.25 -3.78
CA PHE A 39 -11.14 -4.29 -3.34
C PHE A 39 -11.24 -2.98 -4.13
N PHE A 40 -11.29 -3.04 -5.47
CA PHE A 40 -11.43 -1.84 -6.29
C PHE A 40 -12.72 -1.07 -5.97
N ALA A 41 -13.82 -1.78 -5.71
CA ALA A 41 -15.07 -1.13 -5.28
C ALA A 41 -14.90 -0.37 -3.95
N VAL A 42 -14.18 -0.95 -2.97
CA VAL A 42 -13.90 -0.29 -1.69
C VAL A 42 -12.95 0.90 -1.87
N ALA A 43 -11.91 0.77 -2.70
CA ALA A 43 -10.98 1.85 -3.02
C ALA A 43 -11.70 3.05 -3.67
N ILE A 44 -12.53 2.79 -4.68
CA ILE A 44 -13.35 3.80 -5.35
C ILE A 44 -14.33 4.45 -4.37
N TRP A 45 -14.97 3.65 -3.50
CA TRP A 45 -15.85 4.18 -2.47
C TRP A 45 -15.12 5.07 -1.47
N ALA A 46 -13.96 4.64 -0.95
CA ALA A 46 -13.19 5.40 0.04
C ALA A 46 -12.67 6.71 -0.54
N LEU A 47 -12.15 6.68 -1.77
CA LEU A 47 -11.72 7.87 -2.49
C LEU A 47 -12.91 8.81 -2.78
N GLY A 48 -14.05 8.27 -3.22
CA GLY A 48 -15.29 9.03 -3.43
C GLY A 48 -15.85 9.63 -2.13
N PHE A 49 -15.70 8.93 -1.00
CA PHE A 49 -16.09 9.42 0.32
C PHE A 49 -15.22 10.61 0.76
N VAL A 50 -13.90 10.49 0.64
CA VAL A 50 -12.97 11.59 0.94
C VAL A 50 -13.16 12.78 -0.01
N TYR A 51 -13.36 12.52 -1.30
CA TYR A 51 -13.68 13.55 -2.30
C TYR A 51 -14.93 14.35 -1.92
N ARG A 52 -15.99 13.69 -1.43
CA ARG A 52 -17.21 14.39 -0.99
C ARG A 52 -16.99 15.29 0.24
N LEU A 53 -16.02 14.96 1.11
CA LEU A 53 -15.69 15.74 2.30
C LEU A 53 -14.75 16.93 2.00
N ASP A 54 -13.85 16.79 1.03
CA ASP A 54 -12.89 17.83 0.63
C ASP A 54 -12.46 17.69 -0.85
N ARG A 55 -13.28 18.22 -1.76
CA ARG A 55 -13.12 18.01 -3.21
C ARG A 55 -11.80 18.55 -3.75
N LEU A 56 -11.48 19.81 -3.44
CA LEU A 56 -10.33 20.49 -4.00
C LEU A 56 -9.03 19.82 -3.57
N ARG A 57 -8.85 19.59 -2.26
CA ARG A 57 -7.62 18.98 -1.73
C ARG A 57 -7.45 17.55 -2.23
N THR A 58 -8.53 16.78 -2.36
CA THR A 58 -8.45 15.40 -2.89
C THR A 58 -7.97 15.37 -4.34
N VAL A 59 -8.52 16.23 -5.21
CA VAL A 59 -8.11 16.28 -6.63
C VAL A 59 -6.66 16.73 -6.77
N LEU A 60 -6.27 17.80 -6.07
CA LEU A 60 -4.89 18.27 -6.09
C LEU A 60 -3.94 17.21 -5.54
N TYR A 61 -4.33 16.50 -4.46
CA TYR A 61 -3.51 15.43 -3.89
C TYR A 61 -3.22 14.33 -4.90
N VAL A 62 -4.26 13.83 -5.59
CA VAL A 62 -4.12 12.78 -6.61
C VAL A 62 -3.25 13.27 -7.76
N PHE A 63 -3.47 14.49 -8.24
CA PHE A 63 -2.70 15.08 -9.34
C PHE A 63 -1.21 15.22 -9.00
N PHE A 64 -0.89 15.94 -7.91
CA PHE A 64 0.51 16.18 -7.53
C PHE A 64 1.24 14.89 -7.16
N THR A 65 0.56 13.92 -6.55
CA THR A 65 1.19 12.63 -6.21
C THR A 65 1.47 11.80 -7.46
N SER A 66 0.54 11.73 -8.41
CA SER A 66 0.67 10.91 -9.63
C SER A 66 1.77 11.40 -10.58
N THR A 67 2.03 12.70 -10.61
CA THR A 67 3.05 13.29 -11.50
C THR A 67 4.49 12.98 -11.07
N ASN A 68 4.73 12.60 -9.81
CA ASN A 68 6.08 12.33 -9.29
C ASN A 68 6.79 11.21 -10.06
N GLY A 69 6.06 10.17 -10.46
CA GLY A 69 6.61 9.08 -11.30
C GLY A 69 7.11 9.55 -12.67
N LEU A 70 6.47 10.56 -13.26
CA LEU A 70 6.82 11.09 -14.57
C LEU A 70 8.06 11.98 -14.52
N PHE A 71 8.25 12.77 -13.45
CA PHE A 71 9.44 13.59 -13.26
C PHE A 71 10.73 12.76 -13.24
N ASN A 72 10.67 11.56 -12.66
CA ASN A 72 11.81 10.64 -12.62
C ASN A 72 12.28 10.24 -14.04
N ILE A 73 11.33 10.00 -14.96
CA ILE A 73 11.63 9.65 -16.36
C ILE A 73 12.24 10.86 -17.08
N ALA A 74 11.65 12.04 -16.92
CA ALA A 74 12.16 13.27 -17.49
C ALA A 74 13.59 13.57 -17.01
N TYR A 75 13.85 13.38 -15.71
CA TYR A 75 15.18 13.52 -15.12
C TYR A 75 16.20 12.57 -15.76
N ALA A 76 15.85 11.29 -15.90
CA ALA A 76 16.71 10.31 -16.56
C ALA A 76 17.07 10.71 -18.00
N TYR A 77 16.10 11.25 -18.73
CA TYR A 77 16.31 11.72 -20.11
C TYR A 77 17.24 12.94 -20.17
N VAL A 78 17.04 13.93 -19.30
CA VAL A 78 17.89 15.13 -19.28
C VAL A 78 19.33 14.79 -18.87
N ILE A 79 19.53 13.89 -17.91
CA ILE A 79 20.89 13.40 -17.56
C ILE A 79 21.56 12.73 -18.76
N ALA A 80 20.84 11.87 -19.48
CA ALA A 80 21.37 11.20 -20.66
C ALA A 80 21.87 12.22 -21.70
N ARG A 81 21.10 13.26 -21.97
CA ARG A 81 21.51 14.36 -22.85
C ARG A 81 22.71 15.15 -22.31
N ALA A 82 22.78 15.35 -20.99
CA ALA A 82 23.92 16.00 -20.35
C ALA A 82 25.22 15.20 -20.56
N ILE A 83 25.16 13.88 -20.41
CA ILE A 83 26.31 12.98 -20.61
C ILE A 83 26.80 13.04 -22.05
N ASP A 84 25.88 12.93 -23.02
CA ASP A 84 26.23 13.00 -24.44
C ASP A 84 26.88 14.35 -24.80
N LEU A 85 26.38 15.45 -24.25
CA LEU A 85 26.98 16.77 -24.45
C LEU A 85 28.42 16.82 -23.91
N VAL A 86 28.66 16.36 -22.68
CA VAL A 86 30.00 16.36 -22.08
C VAL A 86 30.99 15.51 -22.89
N LEU A 87 30.56 14.34 -23.38
CA LEU A 87 31.41 13.47 -24.19
C LEU A 87 31.72 14.07 -25.57
N SER A 88 30.78 14.80 -26.16
CA SER A 88 31.01 15.52 -27.43
C SER A 88 32.03 16.67 -27.30
N LEU A 89 32.15 17.26 -26.11
CA LEU A 89 33.14 18.31 -25.82
C LEU A 89 34.56 17.72 -25.69
N ASN A 90 34.70 16.50 -25.16
CA ASN A 90 35.99 15.85 -24.98
C ASN A 90 36.60 15.30 -26.30
N SER A 91 35.78 15.13 -27.34
CA SER A 91 36.19 14.58 -28.65
C SER A 91 36.64 15.67 -29.65
N GLY A 92 36.97 16.87 -29.17
CA GLY A 92 37.46 17.99 -29.99
C GLY A 92 36.38 18.93 -30.52
N GLY A 93 35.14 18.82 -30.02
CA GLY A 93 34.08 19.78 -30.30
C GLY A 93 34.41 21.18 -29.76
N ILE A 94 34.07 22.22 -30.53
CA ILE A 94 34.20 23.61 -30.08
C ILE A 94 33.47 23.78 -28.74
N PHE A 95 34.16 24.36 -27.75
CA PHE A 95 33.62 24.56 -26.39
C PHE A 95 32.49 25.60 -26.41
N ILE A 96 31.27 25.16 -26.73
CA ILE A 96 30.08 26.02 -26.68
C ILE A 96 29.59 26.04 -25.23
N PHE A 97 30.21 26.88 -24.39
CA PHE A 97 29.83 27.12 -22.98
C PHE A 97 28.30 27.29 -22.84
N LYS A 98 27.67 27.95 -23.82
CA LYS A 98 26.22 28.17 -23.86
C LYS A 98 25.41 26.87 -23.75
N SER A 99 25.79 25.78 -24.43
CA SER A 99 25.02 24.52 -24.43
C SER A 99 25.02 23.82 -23.07
N VAL A 100 26.14 23.88 -22.35
CA VAL A 100 26.26 23.30 -21.00
C VAL A 100 25.35 24.04 -20.02
N TYR A 101 25.34 25.38 -20.07
CA TYR A 101 24.45 26.19 -19.22
C TYR A 101 22.96 25.95 -19.52
N HIS A 102 22.57 25.65 -20.77
CA HIS A 102 21.17 25.33 -21.10
C HIS A 102 20.73 24.01 -20.45
N ILE A 103 21.56 22.96 -20.51
CA ILE A 103 21.22 21.67 -19.89
C ILE A 103 21.22 21.78 -18.36
N LEU A 104 22.20 22.47 -17.77
CA LEU A 104 22.22 22.72 -16.33
C LEU A 104 21.03 23.57 -15.88
N GLY A 105 20.65 24.58 -16.66
CA GLY A 105 19.45 25.38 -16.43
C GLY A 105 18.18 24.51 -16.48
N LEU A 106 18.06 23.63 -17.46
CA LEU A 106 16.95 22.69 -17.56
C LEU A 106 16.88 21.73 -16.38
N LEU A 107 18.02 21.18 -15.93
CA LEU A 107 18.10 20.34 -14.73
C LEU A 107 17.68 21.09 -13.48
N LEU A 108 18.15 22.32 -13.30
CA LEU A 108 17.78 23.18 -12.18
C LEU A 108 16.29 23.45 -12.15
N VAL A 109 15.69 23.79 -13.30
CA VAL A 109 14.24 23.97 -13.42
C VAL A 109 13.50 22.68 -13.08
N LEU A 110 13.94 21.54 -13.61
CA LEU A 110 13.30 20.24 -13.36
C LEU A 110 13.35 19.88 -11.86
N PHE A 111 14.49 20.07 -11.20
CA PHE A 111 14.61 19.88 -9.76
C PHE A 111 13.73 20.84 -8.97
N ALA A 112 13.76 22.14 -9.28
CA ALA A 112 12.94 23.12 -8.59
C ALA A 112 11.44 22.78 -8.71
N VAL A 113 10.98 22.42 -9.90
CA VAL A 113 9.59 22.00 -10.14
C VAL A 113 9.27 20.72 -9.38
N GLN A 114 10.13 19.71 -9.42
CA GLN A 114 9.91 18.46 -8.67
C GLN A 114 9.83 18.71 -7.16
N THR A 115 10.72 19.53 -6.60
CA THR A 115 10.70 19.91 -5.18
C THR A 115 9.39 20.60 -4.82
N VAL A 116 8.96 21.58 -5.61
CA VAL A 116 7.67 22.26 -5.38
C VAL A 116 6.52 21.26 -5.41
N PHE A 117 6.47 20.35 -6.40
CA PHE A 117 5.42 19.33 -6.50
C PHE A 117 5.40 18.38 -5.29
N GLN A 118 6.56 17.96 -4.80
CA GLN A 118 6.68 17.11 -3.61
C GLN A 118 6.29 17.85 -2.33
N SER A 119 6.68 19.11 -2.19
CA SER A 119 6.27 19.95 -1.05
C SER A 119 4.76 20.19 -1.04
N VAL A 120 4.18 20.48 -2.20
CA VAL A 120 2.74 20.71 -2.35
C VAL A 120 1.94 19.43 -2.07
N SER A 121 2.33 18.28 -2.63
CA SER A 121 1.65 17.01 -2.33
C SER A 121 1.76 16.64 -0.85
N GLY A 122 2.94 16.81 -0.24
CA GLY A 122 3.15 16.57 1.19
C GLY A 122 2.29 17.47 2.08
N TYR A 123 2.24 18.78 1.79
CA TYR A 123 1.37 19.71 2.50
C TYR A 123 -0.11 19.35 2.38
N ILE A 124 -0.59 19.05 1.17
CA ILE A 124 -1.99 18.69 0.93
C ILE A 124 -2.34 17.38 1.64
N GLY A 125 -1.46 16.37 1.59
CA GLY A 125 -1.65 15.10 2.28
C GLY A 125 -1.77 15.28 3.79
N ASN A 126 -0.88 16.09 4.39
CA ASN A 126 -0.94 16.43 5.81
C ASN A 126 -2.22 17.22 6.16
N ALA A 127 -2.58 18.20 5.35
CA ALA A 127 -3.79 18.99 5.53
C ALA A 127 -5.06 18.11 5.45
N LEU A 128 -5.11 17.16 4.51
CA LEU A 128 -6.20 16.18 4.42
C LEU A 128 -6.25 15.29 5.67
N SER A 129 -5.11 14.75 6.12
CA SER A 129 -5.05 13.92 7.32
C SER A 129 -5.64 14.63 8.55
N VAL A 130 -5.25 15.88 8.78
CA VAL A 130 -5.71 16.68 9.92
C VAL A 130 -7.18 17.07 9.79
N THR A 131 -7.60 17.54 8.60
CA THR A 131 -8.95 18.11 8.42
C THR A 131 -10.04 17.08 8.16
N LEU A 132 -9.71 15.91 7.62
CA LEU A 132 -10.68 14.84 7.39
C LEU A 132 -11.09 14.16 8.69
N ARG A 133 -10.18 14.01 9.65
CA ARG A 133 -10.46 13.30 10.92
C ARG A 133 -11.75 13.79 11.62
N PRO A 134 -11.93 15.08 11.94
CA PRO A 134 -13.18 15.56 12.56
C PRO A 134 -14.39 15.46 11.62
N LYS A 135 -14.21 15.64 10.30
CA LYS A 135 -15.29 15.50 9.30
C LYS A 135 -15.82 14.07 9.22
N ILE A 136 -14.92 13.09 9.28
CA ILE A 136 -15.22 11.65 9.27
C ILE A 136 -15.97 11.26 10.54
N VAL A 137 -15.47 11.67 11.72
CA VAL A 137 -16.14 11.45 13.00
C VAL A 137 -17.54 12.06 12.99
N ARG A 138 -17.68 13.27 12.45
CA ARG A 138 -18.99 13.93 12.27
C ARG A 138 -19.93 13.16 11.37
N ALA A 139 -19.46 12.71 10.20
CA ALA A 139 -20.27 11.90 9.31
C ALA A 139 -20.72 10.59 9.99
N PHE A 140 -19.86 10.00 10.83
CA PHE A 140 -20.17 8.78 11.56
C PHE A 140 -21.27 8.99 12.60
N TYR A 141 -21.11 9.90 13.58
CA TYR A 141 -22.14 10.10 14.61
C TYR A 141 -23.45 10.65 14.01
N THR A 142 -23.38 11.44 12.93
CA THR A 142 -24.59 11.90 12.23
C THR A 142 -25.33 10.71 11.62
N LYS A 143 -24.60 9.71 11.09
CA LYS A 143 -25.24 8.51 10.56
C LYS A 143 -25.89 7.67 11.67
N LEU A 144 -25.23 7.53 12.82
CA LEU A 144 -25.80 6.84 13.99
C LEU A 144 -27.09 7.50 14.44
N TYR A 145 -27.11 8.83 14.53
CA TYR A 145 -28.33 9.58 14.86
C TYR A 145 -29.48 9.29 13.89
N THR A 146 -29.21 9.21 12.58
CA THR A 146 -30.25 8.91 11.58
C THR A 146 -30.76 7.46 11.57
N LEU A 147 -30.07 6.52 12.23
CA LEU A 147 -30.48 5.11 12.28
C LEU A 147 -31.61 4.87 13.30
N GLY A 148 -31.77 5.77 14.28
CA GLY A 148 -32.75 5.65 15.36
C GLY A 148 -32.36 4.60 16.40
N ILE A 149 -32.83 4.79 17.65
CA ILE A 149 -32.44 3.96 18.81
C ILE A 149 -32.78 2.48 18.60
N GLN A 150 -33.95 2.19 18.02
CA GLN A 150 -34.42 0.82 17.76
C GLN A 150 -33.46 0.01 16.87
N SER A 151 -32.79 0.66 15.92
CA SER A 151 -31.78 0.00 15.08
C SER A 151 -30.45 -0.18 15.83
N LEU A 152 -30.12 0.69 16.78
CA LEU A 152 -28.85 0.66 17.51
C LEU A 152 -28.79 -0.47 18.54
N GLU A 153 -29.95 -0.93 19.03
CA GLU A 153 -30.05 -2.05 19.97
C GLU A 153 -29.84 -3.42 19.29
N GLN A 154 -29.92 -3.49 17.96
CA GLN A 154 -29.68 -4.75 17.23
C GLN A 154 -28.20 -5.17 17.33
N PRO A 155 -27.89 -6.39 17.81
CA PRO A 155 -26.51 -6.87 17.98
C PRO A 155 -25.68 -6.79 16.70
N GLU A 156 -26.27 -7.07 15.53
CA GLU A 156 -25.57 -7.00 14.25
C GLU A 156 -25.17 -5.57 13.87
N ILE A 157 -26.00 -4.58 14.21
CA ILE A 157 -25.75 -3.17 13.95
C ILE A 157 -24.70 -2.66 14.92
N ASN A 158 -24.80 -2.98 16.21
CA ASN A 158 -23.80 -2.61 17.22
C ASN A 158 -22.40 -3.14 16.85
N ASN A 159 -22.29 -4.41 16.45
CA ASN A 159 -21.04 -4.99 15.96
C ASN A 159 -20.46 -4.22 14.74
N ARG A 160 -21.32 -3.73 13.83
CA ARG A 160 -20.87 -2.89 12.70
C ARG A 160 -20.39 -1.52 13.16
N ILE A 161 -21.05 -0.92 14.16
CA ILE A 161 -20.67 0.38 14.75
C ILE A 161 -19.31 0.29 15.40
N THR A 162 -19.06 -0.70 16.27
CA THR A 162 -17.75 -0.90 16.92
C THR A 162 -16.65 -1.03 15.88
N ARG A 163 -16.86 -1.85 14.84
CA ARG A 163 -15.87 -2.03 13.76
C ARG A 163 -15.64 -0.78 12.93
N ALA A 164 -16.70 -0.04 12.64
CA ALA A 164 -16.58 1.22 11.93
C ALA A 164 -15.75 2.19 12.78
N ASN A 165 -16.08 2.33 14.07
CA ASN A 165 -15.38 3.17 15.04
C ASN A 165 -13.88 2.83 15.12
N ASP A 166 -13.54 1.55 15.26
CA ASP A 166 -12.16 1.05 15.28
C ASP A 166 -11.35 1.46 14.04
N ASN A 167 -12.02 1.64 12.89
CA ASN A 167 -11.37 1.89 11.61
C ASN A 167 -11.53 3.33 11.10
N LEU A 168 -12.30 4.21 11.78
CA LEU A 168 -12.55 5.57 11.32
C LEU A 168 -11.25 6.34 11.04
N MET A 169 -10.25 6.14 11.91
CA MET A 169 -8.97 6.84 11.83
C MET A 169 -8.09 6.33 10.67
N ASN A 170 -8.33 5.12 10.19
CA ASN A 170 -7.54 4.48 9.14
C ASN A 170 -8.05 4.78 7.73
N ILE A 171 -9.21 5.45 7.60
CA ILE A 171 -9.83 5.74 6.29
C ILE A 171 -8.88 6.60 5.44
N PHE A 172 -8.30 7.66 6.00
CA PHE A 172 -7.39 8.50 5.23
C PHE A 172 -6.11 7.76 4.87
N SER A 173 -5.50 7.01 5.79
CA SER A 173 -4.32 6.19 5.49
C SER A 173 -4.58 5.19 4.37
N PHE A 174 -5.77 4.56 4.33
CA PHE A 174 -6.15 3.68 3.24
C PHE A 174 -6.29 4.44 1.91
N VAL A 175 -6.87 5.64 1.91
CA VAL A 175 -6.95 6.47 0.70
C VAL A 175 -5.56 6.93 0.25
N ASP A 176 -4.68 7.30 1.18
CA ASP A 176 -3.29 7.63 0.88
C ASP A 176 -2.57 6.47 0.19
N ASP A 177 -2.67 5.25 0.74
CA ASP A 177 -2.10 4.06 0.12
C ASP A 177 -2.64 3.84 -1.30
N VAL A 178 -3.96 4.00 -1.51
CA VAL A 178 -4.59 3.86 -2.84
C VAL A 178 -4.08 4.91 -3.83
N VAL A 179 -3.90 6.16 -3.40
CA VAL A 179 -3.39 7.23 -4.26
C VAL A 179 -1.92 7.03 -4.60
N ARG A 180 -1.11 6.59 -3.64
CA ARG A 180 0.31 6.25 -3.87
C ARG A 180 0.44 5.05 -4.80
N GLU A 181 -0.37 4.03 -4.60
CA GLU A 181 -0.44 2.86 -5.49
C GLU A 181 -0.78 3.27 -6.93
N PHE A 182 -1.76 4.16 -7.10
CA PHE A 182 -2.08 4.71 -8.41
C PHE A 182 -0.91 5.49 -9.03
N ALA A 183 -0.19 6.28 -8.24
CA ALA A 183 1.00 7.00 -8.70
C ALA A 183 2.14 6.05 -9.11
N ASP A 184 2.35 4.95 -8.37
CA ASP A 184 3.31 3.90 -8.71
C ASP A 184 2.94 3.20 -10.03
N ILE A 185 1.65 2.93 -10.26
CA ILE A 185 1.15 2.39 -11.53
C ILE A 185 1.42 3.37 -12.68
N VAL A 186 1.17 4.66 -12.50
CA VAL A 186 1.45 5.70 -13.52
C VAL A 186 2.95 5.77 -13.84
N GLY A 187 3.81 5.76 -12.81
CA GLY A 187 5.26 5.76 -12.97
C GLY A 187 5.78 4.49 -13.66
N LEU A 188 5.26 3.33 -13.30
CA LEU A 188 5.55 2.06 -13.96
C LEU A 188 5.10 2.09 -15.43
N ALA A 189 3.88 2.53 -15.71
CA ALA A 189 3.36 2.61 -17.08
C ALA A 189 4.20 3.56 -17.95
N GLY A 190 4.56 4.74 -17.42
CA GLY A 190 5.41 5.69 -18.13
C GLY A 190 6.81 5.14 -18.42
N SER A 191 7.46 4.54 -17.42
CA SER A 191 8.81 3.98 -17.58
C SER A 191 8.81 2.74 -18.47
N ALA A 192 7.80 1.88 -18.35
CA ALA A 192 7.62 0.73 -19.22
C ALA A 192 7.36 1.15 -20.66
N ALA A 193 6.48 2.13 -20.91
CA ALA A 193 6.21 2.65 -22.25
C ALA A 193 7.49 3.19 -22.92
N ALA A 194 8.31 3.94 -22.18
CA ALA A 194 9.60 4.42 -22.68
C ALA A 194 10.59 3.28 -22.98
N LEU A 195 10.58 2.20 -22.18
CA LEU A 195 11.46 1.05 -22.37
C LEU A 195 10.98 0.09 -23.46
N ILE A 196 9.67 0.00 -23.73
CA ILE A 196 9.10 -0.79 -24.84
C ILE A 196 9.68 -0.33 -26.18
N ALA A 197 9.91 0.98 -26.36
CA ALA A 197 10.51 1.52 -27.56
C ALA A 197 11.92 0.95 -27.84
N PHE A 198 12.65 0.52 -26.80
CA PHE A 198 13.95 -0.12 -26.93
C PHE A 198 13.84 -1.64 -27.11
N SER A 199 13.09 -2.31 -26.23
CA SER A 199 13.01 -3.77 -26.25
C SER A 199 11.74 -4.28 -25.56
N PRO A 200 10.67 -4.55 -26.33
CA PRO A 200 9.41 -5.12 -25.79
C PRO A 200 9.63 -6.45 -25.07
N LEU A 201 10.57 -7.27 -25.56
CA LEU A 201 10.91 -8.56 -24.97
C LEU A 201 11.44 -8.45 -23.53
N LEU A 202 12.17 -7.36 -23.20
CA LEU A 202 12.69 -7.17 -21.85
C LEU A 202 11.56 -6.91 -20.86
N ILE A 203 10.58 -6.09 -21.23
CA ILE A 203 9.38 -5.85 -20.41
C ILE A 203 8.62 -7.14 -20.18
N LEU A 204 8.40 -7.94 -21.23
CA LEU A 204 7.70 -9.21 -21.10
C LEU A 204 8.44 -10.15 -20.13
N ALA A 205 9.77 -10.28 -20.26
CA ALA A 205 10.57 -11.09 -19.36
C ALA A 205 10.49 -10.60 -17.90
N MET A 206 10.59 -9.27 -17.68
CA MET A 206 10.48 -8.67 -16.35
C MET A 206 9.09 -8.89 -15.72
N VAL A 207 8.01 -8.82 -16.50
CA VAL A 207 6.66 -9.11 -15.98
C VAL A 207 6.53 -10.59 -15.62
N VAL A 208 6.93 -11.49 -16.53
CA VAL A 208 6.81 -12.94 -16.33
C VAL A 208 7.60 -13.41 -15.11
N ILE A 209 8.82 -12.88 -14.90
CA ILE A 209 9.67 -13.30 -13.79
C ILE A 209 9.14 -12.88 -12.42
N ASN A 210 8.32 -11.82 -12.38
CA ASN A 210 7.70 -11.36 -11.15
C ASN A 210 6.43 -12.16 -10.80
N ILE A 211 5.81 -12.89 -11.73
CA ILE A 211 4.58 -13.66 -11.44
C ILE A 211 4.79 -14.70 -10.31
N PRO A 212 5.83 -15.54 -10.35
CA PRO A 212 6.12 -16.48 -9.25
C PRO A 212 6.34 -15.78 -7.90
N TYR A 213 7.03 -14.62 -7.91
CA TYR A 213 7.24 -13.81 -6.73
C TYR A 213 5.90 -13.35 -6.11
N ILE A 214 4.98 -12.83 -6.94
CA ILE A 214 3.65 -12.38 -6.47
C ILE A 214 2.87 -13.52 -5.83
N LEU A 215 2.86 -14.69 -6.46
CA LEU A 215 2.12 -15.86 -5.96
C LEU A 215 2.71 -16.37 -4.65
N TRP A 216 4.05 -16.40 -4.55
CA TRP A 216 4.76 -16.79 -3.34
C TRP A 216 4.47 -15.82 -2.19
N ASP A 217 4.52 -14.52 -2.46
CA ASP A 217 4.22 -13.45 -1.52
C ASP A 217 2.79 -13.55 -0.98
N LYS A 218 1.82 -13.65 -1.89
CA LYS A 218 0.41 -13.81 -1.57
C LYS A 218 0.13 -15.04 -0.72
N ARG A 219 0.78 -16.18 -1.02
CA ARG A 219 0.65 -17.42 -0.24
C ARG A 219 1.10 -17.24 1.21
N HIS A 220 2.26 -16.63 1.43
CA HIS A 220 2.82 -16.46 2.77
C HIS A 220 2.06 -15.42 3.60
N ARG A 221 1.55 -14.35 2.97
CA ARG A 221 0.61 -13.43 3.62
C ARG A 221 -0.65 -14.15 4.09
N GLY A 222 -1.16 -15.08 3.27
CA GLY A 222 -2.26 -15.97 3.65
C GLY A 222 -1.95 -16.79 4.91
N PHE A 223 -0.76 -17.40 4.99
CA PHE A 223 -0.34 -18.15 6.18
C PHE A 223 -0.20 -17.29 7.43
N ILE A 224 0.37 -16.08 7.30
CA ILE A 224 0.47 -15.14 8.42
C ILE A 224 -0.93 -14.77 8.91
N TYR A 225 -1.83 -14.46 7.98
CA TYR A 225 -3.21 -14.10 8.29
C TYR A 225 -3.96 -15.25 8.97
N GLN A 226 -3.90 -16.45 8.40
CA GLN A 226 -4.52 -17.65 8.99
C GLN A 226 -4.00 -17.87 10.42
N TYR A 227 -2.68 -17.77 10.61
CA TYR A 227 -2.07 -17.93 11.92
C TYR A 227 -2.51 -16.86 12.92
N SER A 228 -2.64 -15.60 12.49
CA SER A 228 -3.20 -14.54 13.34
C SER A 228 -4.66 -14.82 13.70
N TYR A 229 -5.47 -15.29 12.75
CA TYR A 229 -6.88 -15.60 12.95
C TYR A 229 -7.08 -16.74 13.96
N GLU A 230 -6.35 -17.84 13.81
CA GLU A 230 -6.35 -18.99 14.74
C GLU A 230 -5.95 -18.59 16.17
N ASN A 231 -5.20 -17.49 16.35
CA ASN A 231 -4.74 -17.01 17.66
C ASN A 231 -5.55 -15.81 18.18
N THR A 232 -6.73 -15.53 17.62
CA THR A 232 -7.57 -14.39 18.04
C THR A 232 -7.90 -14.40 19.54
N GLU A 233 -8.24 -15.57 20.10
CA GLU A 233 -8.51 -15.71 21.54
C GLU A 233 -7.25 -15.48 22.40
N GLY A 234 -6.09 -15.90 21.90
CA GLY A 234 -4.81 -15.61 22.54
C GLY A 234 -4.51 -14.11 22.58
N PHE A 235 -4.78 -13.40 21.47
CA PHE A 235 -4.68 -11.94 21.43
C PHE A 235 -5.66 -11.24 22.37
N ARG A 236 -6.91 -11.72 22.47
CA ARG A 236 -7.91 -11.18 23.40
C ARG A 236 -7.43 -11.34 24.85
N THR A 237 -7.01 -12.54 25.21
CA THR A 237 -6.51 -12.85 26.56
C THR A 237 -5.29 -12.01 26.90
N ALA A 238 -4.30 -11.94 26.00
CA ALA A 238 -3.11 -11.11 26.19
C ALA A 238 -3.45 -9.62 26.28
N GLY A 239 -4.42 -9.15 25.49
CA GLY A 239 -4.93 -7.78 25.55
C GLY A 239 -5.60 -7.47 26.89
N TRP A 240 -6.41 -8.39 27.42
CA TRP A 240 -7.00 -8.25 28.76
C TRP A 240 -5.93 -8.25 29.84
N THR A 241 -4.99 -9.19 29.81
CA THR A 241 -3.86 -9.23 30.76
C THR A 241 -3.08 -7.92 30.73
N ASN A 242 -2.77 -7.39 29.55
CA ASN A 242 -2.13 -6.10 29.40
C ASN A 242 -2.98 -4.94 29.95
N SER A 243 -4.30 -4.95 29.72
CA SER A 243 -5.20 -3.93 30.26
C SER A 243 -5.24 -3.95 31.78
N GLN A 244 -5.21 -5.13 32.40
CA GLN A 244 -5.18 -5.27 33.86
C GLN A 244 -3.84 -4.79 34.43
N LEU A 245 -2.72 -5.17 33.80
CA LEU A 245 -1.38 -4.75 34.20
C LEU A 245 -1.14 -3.23 34.08
N ASN A 246 -1.90 -2.53 33.23
CA ASN A 246 -1.80 -1.08 33.04
C ASN A 246 -2.91 -0.26 33.74
N SER A 247 -3.88 -0.92 34.36
CA SER A 247 -5.01 -0.24 34.99
C SER A 247 -4.65 0.16 36.42
N SER A 248 -4.75 1.45 36.75
CA SER A 248 -4.53 1.95 38.12
C SER A 248 -5.47 1.31 39.15
N ILE A 249 -6.68 0.94 38.72
CA ILE A 249 -7.68 0.27 39.54
C ILE A 249 -7.23 -1.16 39.87
N SER A 250 -6.76 -1.89 38.86
CA SER A 250 -6.38 -3.30 38.98
C SER A 250 -5.01 -3.50 39.64
N LEU A 251 -4.13 -2.49 39.58
CA LEU A 251 -2.78 -2.56 40.14
C LEU A 251 -2.76 -2.74 41.66
N GLN A 252 -3.75 -2.19 42.38
CA GLN A 252 -3.86 -2.37 43.83
C GLN A 252 -4.08 -3.84 44.19
N GLU A 253 -5.04 -4.50 43.53
CA GLU A 253 -5.34 -5.92 43.72
C GLU A 253 -4.16 -6.80 43.28
N ILE A 254 -3.52 -6.50 42.16
CA ILE A 254 -2.34 -7.24 41.66
C ILE A 254 -1.18 -7.16 42.66
N ALA A 255 -0.95 -5.98 43.25
CA ALA A 255 0.10 -5.80 44.26
C ALA A 255 -0.24 -6.55 45.55
N SER A 256 -1.47 -6.44 46.05
CA SER A 256 -1.91 -7.14 47.27
C SER A 256 -1.89 -8.66 47.12
N THR A 257 -2.18 -9.19 45.92
CA THR A 257 -2.20 -10.64 45.65
C THR A 257 -0.85 -11.19 45.15
N SER A 258 0.16 -10.32 44.94
CA SER A 258 1.44 -10.69 44.32
C SER A 258 1.30 -11.41 42.96
N SER A 259 0.23 -11.11 42.21
CA SER A 259 -0.11 -11.78 40.94
C SER A 259 0.66 -11.26 39.72
N PHE A 260 1.49 -10.24 39.89
CA PHE A 260 2.19 -9.57 38.79
C PHE A 260 3.00 -10.56 37.93
N SER A 261 3.87 -11.35 38.55
CA SER A 261 4.73 -12.30 37.84
C SER A 261 3.93 -13.35 37.07
N PHE A 262 2.78 -13.77 37.58
CA PHE A 262 1.91 -14.71 36.87
C PHE A 262 1.31 -14.09 35.60
N LEU A 263 0.77 -12.87 35.72
CA LEU A 263 0.16 -12.15 34.61
C LEU A 263 1.18 -11.77 33.53
N ASP A 264 2.36 -11.27 33.94
CA ASP A 264 3.46 -10.97 33.03
C ASP A 264 3.93 -12.22 32.27
N ASN A 265 4.15 -13.33 32.98
CA ASN A 265 4.52 -14.60 32.36
C ASN A 265 3.45 -15.09 31.38
N LYS A 266 2.16 -14.96 31.71
CA LYS A 266 1.06 -15.33 30.82
C LYS A 266 1.08 -14.51 29.53
N TYR A 267 1.33 -13.20 29.64
CA TYR A 267 1.44 -12.30 28.50
C TYR A 267 2.66 -12.64 27.62
N ILE A 268 3.86 -12.72 28.21
CA ILE A 268 5.09 -12.89 27.45
C ILE A 268 5.19 -14.28 26.82
N ASN A 269 4.70 -15.33 27.49
CA ASN A 269 4.70 -16.69 26.95
C ASN A 269 3.83 -16.83 25.70
N PHE A 270 2.68 -16.16 25.66
CA PHE A 270 1.85 -16.11 24.46
C PHE A 270 2.61 -15.48 23.29
N TYR A 271 3.18 -14.29 23.49
CA TYR A 271 3.90 -13.58 22.43
C TYR A 271 5.18 -14.29 22.00
N ASN A 272 5.92 -14.91 22.92
CA ASN A 272 7.11 -15.70 22.59
C ASN A 272 6.76 -16.88 21.68
N ARG A 273 5.71 -17.64 22.02
CA ARG A 273 5.21 -18.75 21.19
C ARG A 273 4.72 -18.26 19.82
N TYR A 274 3.91 -17.20 19.82
CA TYR A 274 3.35 -16.62 18.61
C TYR A 274 4.44 -16.08 17.67
N ASN A 275 5.37 -15.29 18.21
CA ASN A 275 6.45 -14.68 17.46
C ASN A 275 7.43 -15.72 16.91
N LYS A 276 7.77 -16.77 17.66
CA LYS A 276 8.63 -17.86 17.19
C LYS A 276 8.07 -18.52 15.91
N LYS A 277 6.78 -18.85 15.91
CA LYS A 277 6.12 -19.44 14.73
C LYS A 277 5.96 -18.43 13.59
N ARG A 278 5.63 -17.17 13.88
CA ARG A 278 5.56 -16.09 12.88
C ARG A 278 6.91 -15.81 12.21
N LEU A 279 8.00 -15.85 12.98
CA LEU A 279 9.37 -15.72 12.47
C LEU A 279 9.75 -16.89 11.57
N ALA A 280 9.36 -18.12 11.92
CA ALA A 280 9.61 -19.28 11.07
C ALA A 280 8.90 -19.16 9.70
N ILE A 281 7.65 -18.71 9.69
CA ILE A 281 6.91 -18.41 8.44
C ILE A 281 7.62 -17.32 7.63
N THR A 282 8.03 -16.24 8.31
CA THR A 282 8.70 -15.10 7.67
C THR A 282 10.07 -15.49 7.10
N LYS A 283 10.83 -16.34 7.79
CA LYS A 283 12.13 -16.85 7.30
C LYS A 283 11.95 -17.62 5.99
N ARG A 284 10.97 -18.53 5.93
CA ARG A 284 10.66 -19.29 4.70
C ARG A 284 10.20 -18.37 3.57
N TRP A 285 9.33 -17.41 3.88
CA TRP A 285 8.88 -16.40 2.92
C TRP A 285 10.07 -15.62 2.34
N ARG A 286 10.97 -15.12 3.20
CA ARG A 286 12.17 -14.35 2.81
C ARG A 286 13.14 -15.16 1.97
N LEU A 287 13.38 -16.42 2.30
CA LEU A 287 14.25 -17.30 1.51
C LEU A 287 13.70 -17.49 0.09
N GLY A 288 12.40 -17.79 -0.05
CA GLY A 288 11.80 -17.91 -1.37
C GLY A 288 11.78 -16.59 -2.16
N ASN A 289 11.50 -15.46 -1.51
CA ASN A 289 11.62 -14.14 -2.14
C ASN A 289 13.04 -13.87 -2.63
N GLY A 290 14.07 -14.27 -1.86
CA GLY A 290 15.46 -14.17 -2.26
C GLY A 290 15.76 -14.95 -3.52
N SER A 291 15.29 -16.21 -3.63
CA SER A 291 15.47 -17.05 -4.82
C SER A 291 14.84 -16.44 -6.08
N PHE A 292 13.63 -15.88 -5.99
CA PHE A 292 13.02 -15.18 -7.12
C PHE A 292 13.71 -13.83 -7.44
N GLY A 293 14.29 -13.18 -6.43
CA GLY A 293 15.16 -12.02 -6.61
C GLY A 293 16.37 -12.34 -7.49
N PHE A 294 17.09 -13.42 -7.16
CA PHE A 294 18.21 -13.89 -7.99
C PHE A 294 17.80 -14.17 -9.43
N LEU A 295 16.62 -14.76 -9.65
CA LEU A 295 16.12 -15.02 -11.00
C LEU A 295 15.82 -13.71 -11.76
N THR A 296 15.33 -12.68 -11.06
CA THR A 296 15.13 -11.34 -11.62
C THR A 296 16.48 -10.72 -12.03
N ASP A 297 17.54 -10.94 -11.25
CA ASP A 297 18.88 -10.42 -11.56
C ASP A 297 19.44 -10.97 -12.88
N PHE A 298 19.15 -12.22 -13.23
CA PHE A 298 19.51 -12.77 -14.56
C PHE A 298 18.82 -12.03 -15.71
N VAL A 299 17.55 -11.69 -15.55
CA VAL A 299 16.80 -10.91 -16.56
C VAL A 299 17.38 -9.51 -16.70
N LEU A 300 17.75 -8.87 -15.59
CA LEU A 300 18.41 -7.56 -15.60
C LEU A 300 19.79 -7.62 -16.23
N LEU A 301 20.58 -8.66 -15.92
CA LEU A 301 21.89 -8.87 -16.51
C LEU A 301 21.80 -9.02 -18.04
N TYR A 302 20.82 -9.81 -18.52
CA TYR A 302 20.53 -9.90 -19.95
C TYR A 302 20.13 -8.54 -20.55
N GLY A 303 19.31 -7.76 -19.85
CA GLY A 303 18.94 -6.40 -20.24
C GLY A 303 20.16 -5.47 -20.35
N TYR A 304 21.04 -5.48 -19.36
CA TYR A 304 22.29 -4.73 -19.38
C TYR A 304 23.18 -5.17 -20.54
N PHE A 305 23.36 -6.47 -20.75
CA PHE A 305 24.14 -6.99 -21.87
C PHE A 305 23.61 -6.47 -23.22
N LYS A 306 22.29 -6.48 -23.42
CA LYS A 306 21.65 -5.95 -24.63
C LYS A 306 21.84 -4.44 -24.79
N ILE A 307 21.79 -3.67 -23.70
CA ILE A 307 22.02 -2.22 -23.75
C ILE A 307 23.49 -1.95 -24.09
N PHE A 308 24.43 -2.58 -23.40
CA PHE A 308 25.86 -2.36 -23.62
C PHE A 308 26.34 -2.88 -24.98
N SER A 309 25.76 -3.95 -25.52
CA SER A 309 26.09 -4.41 -26.88
C SER A 309 25.71 -3.37 -27.93
N GLY A 310 24.60 -2.64 -27.75
CA GLY A 310 24.23 -1.51 -28.61
C GLY A 310 25.24 -0.36 -28.57
N LEU A 311 25.90 -0.14 -27.42
CA LEU A 311 26.99 0.83 -27.33
C LEU A 311 28.24 0.32 -28.05
N ALA A 312 28.58 -0.95 -27.86
CA ALA A 312 29.74 -1.58 -28.49
C ALA A 312 29.64 -1.58 -30.03
N THR A 313 28.43 -1.68 -30.59
CA THR A 313 28.19 -1.57 -32.04
C THR A 313 28.07 -0.13 -32.54
N GLY A 314 28.14 0.87 -31.64
CA GLY A 314 27.95 2.29 -31.98
C GLY A 314 26.50 2.66 -32.33
N ALA A 315 25.53 1.78 -32.11
CA ALA A 315 24.12 2.02 -32.44
C ALA A 315 23.44 3.00 -31.47
N ILE A 316 23.95 3.13 -30.25
CA ILE A 316 23.46 4.06 -29.22
C ILE A 316 24.60 4.81 -28.55
N THR A 317 24.30 6.00 -28.04
CA THR A 317 25.25 6.83 -27.29
C THR A 317 25.34 6.40 -25.82
N VAL A 318 26.39 6.86 -25.12
CA VAL A 318 26.58 6.59 -23.68
C VAL A 318 25.45 7.19 -22.85
N GLY A 319 24.93 8.35 -23.24
CA GLY A 319 23.75 8.95 -22.63
C GLY A 319 22.53 8.05 -22.75
N ILE A 320 22.26 7.51 -23.95
CA ILE A 320 21.13 6.59 -24.18
C ILE A 320 21.28 5.30 -23.34
N VAL A 321 22.51 4.76 -23.19
CA VAL A 321 22.76 3.65 -22.25
C VAL A 321 22.35 4.02 -20.83
N THR A 322 22.74 5.21 -20.37
CA THR A 322 22.39 5.68 -19.02
C THR A 322 20.87 5.85 -18.87
N PHE A 323 20.19 6.34 -19.92
CA PHE A 323 18.73 6.43 -19.94
C PHE A 323 18.07 5.06 -19.79
N TYR A 324 18.44 4.08 -20.62
CA TYR A 324 17.81 2.76 -20.61
C TYR A 324 18.12 1.94 -19.35
N THR A 325 19.36 2.04 -18.83
CA THR A 325 19.69 1.41 -17.54
C THR A 325 18.84 1.99 -16.41
N ARG A 326 18.66 3.32 -16.39
CA ARG A 326 17.81 3.99 -15.41
C ARG A 326 16.32 3.62 -15.56
N LEU A 327 15.81 3.55 -16.79
CA LEU A 327 14.45 3.09 -17.07
C LEU A 327 14.23 1.64 -16.62
N MET A 328 15.19 0.76 -16.86
CA MET A 328 15.09 -0.64 -16.43
C MET A 328 15.00 -0.75 -14.91
N SER A 329 15.80 0.01 -14.16
CA SER A 329 15.67 0.09 -12.70
C SER A 329 14.31 0.65 -12.26
N MET A 330 13.77 1.65 -12.97
CA MET A 330 12.45 2.20 -12.68
C MET A 330 11.34 1.18 -12.89
N VAL A 331 11.38 0.42 -14.00
CA VAL A 331 10.40 -0.64 -14.28
C VAL A 331 10.48 -1.74 -13.22
N GLN A 332 11.68 -2.18 -12.85
CA GLN A 332 11.85 -3.20 -11.80
C GLN A 332 11.28 -2.73 -10.45
N ASN A 333 11.63 -1.51 -10.03
CA ASN A 333 11.13 -0.94 -8.77
C ASN A 333 9.62 -0.70 -8.83
N GLY A 334 9.11 -0.21 -9.96
CA GLY A 334 7.68 0.00 -10.19
C GLY A 334 6.89 -1.30 -10.11
N LEU A 335 7.36 -2.37 -10.77
CA LEU A 335 6.76 -3.70 -10.66
C LEU A 335 6.74 -4.17 -9.20
N SER A 336 7.87 -4.06 -8.50
CA SER A 336 7.96 -4.46 -7.09
C SER A 336 7.04 -3.65 -6.18
N ASN A 337 6.92 -2.34 -6.40
CA ASN A 337 6.06 -1.46 -5.61
C ASN A 337 4.59 -1.76 -5.85
N VAL A 338 4.15 -1.77 -7.11
CA VAL A 338 2.77 -2.07 -7.49
C VAL A 338 2.35 -3.44 -6.96
N PHE A 339 3.19 -4.46 -7.14
CA PHE A 339 2.84 -5.80 -6.64
C PHE A 339 2.77 -5.88 -5.12
N ARG A 340 3.70 -5.24 -4.41
CA ARG A 340 3.66 -5.20 -2.94
C ARG A 340 2.47 -4.42 -2.44
N GLY A 341 2.20 -3.25 -3.01
CA GLY A 341 1.08 -2.40 -2.64
C GLY A 341 -0.26 -3.04 -2.94
N MET A 342 -0.46 -3.65 -4.11
CA MET A 342 -1.63 -4.49 -4.40
C MET A 342 -1.81 -5.62 -3.37
N ASN A 343 -0.74 -6.33 -3.00
CA ASN A 343 -0.80 -7.39 -1.98
C ASN A 343 -1.09 -6.84 -0.57
N ASP A 344 -0.54 -5.70 -0.20
CA ASP A 344 -0.79 -5.03 1.08
C ASP A 344 -2.24 -4.52 1.18
N LEU A 345 -2.73 -3.90 0.10
CA LEU A 345 -4.06 -3.34 -0.01
C LEU A 345 -5.15 -4.44 -0.02
N THR A 346 -4.92 -5.53 -0.75
CA THR A 346 -5.82 -6.70 -0.71
C THR A 346 -5.84 -7.36 0.66
N TRP A 347 -4.70 -7.40 1.37
CA TRP A 347 -4.62 -7.88 2.75
C TRP A 347 -5.38 -6.99 3.73
N ARG A 348 -5.25 -5.65 3.61
CA ARG A 348 -6.01 -4.68 4.43
C ARG A 348 -7.52 -4.81 4.18
N GLY A 349 -7.93 -5.01 2.93
CA GLY A 349 -9.33 -5.30 2.58
C GLY A 349 -9.83 -6.61 3.21
N ALA A 350 -9.02 -7.68 3.17
CA ALA A 350 -9.37 -9.00 3.72
C ALA A 350 -9.50 -8.98 5.25
N ASN A 351 -8.62 -8.28 5.97
CA ASN A 351 -8.74 -8.09 7.42
C ASN A 351 -10.03 -7.40 7.84
N GLY A 352 -10.53 -6.46 7.03
CA GLY A 352 -11.81 -5.79 7.26
C GLY A 352 -13.02 -6.73 7.18
N LYS A 353 -12.92 -7.84 6.43
CA LYS A 353 -13.96 -8.88 6.36
C LYS A 353 -13.82 -9.96 7.44
N ALA A 354 -12.60 -10.33 7.81
CA ALA A 354 -12.30 -11.31 8.87
C ALA A 354 -12.95 -10.98 10.22
N LYS A 355 -12.83 -9.71 10.61
CA LYS A 355 -13.45 -9.18 11.82
C LYS A 355 -14.98 -9.32 11.80
N ARG A 356 -15.59 -9.61 10.63
CA ARG A 356 -17.05 -9.75 10.47
C ARG A 356 -17.66 -11.02 11.06
N ARG A 357 -16.95 -12.16 11.06
CA ARG A 357 -17.53 -13.46 11.46
C ARG A 357 -17.03 -14.03 12.79
N SER A 358 -15.86 -13.63 13.30
CA SER A 358 -15.34 -14.12 14.60
C SER A 358 -16.13 -13.65 15.84
N GLN A 359 -17.14 -12.79 15.68
CA GLN A 359 -18.10 -12.42 16.73
C GLN A 359 -19.50 -12.99 16.49
N ASN A 360 -19.78 -13.53 15.29
CA ASN A 360 -21.06 -14.20 15.03
C ASN A 360 -21.07 -15.66 15.52
N CYS A 361 -19.94 -16.16 16.04
CA CYS A 361 -19.82 -17.47 16.69
C CYS A 361 -19.83 -17.39 18.23
N VAL A 362 -20.09 -16.20 18.79
CA VAL A 362 -20.42 -16.02 20.21
C VAL A 362 -21.85 -15.50 20.26
N GLY A 363 -22.78 -16.43 20.11
CA GLY A 363 -24.21 -16.26 20.23
C GLY A 363 -24.79 -17.59 20.68
#